data_AF-A0A2S9GRX0-F1
#
_entry.id   AF-A0A2S9GRX0-F1
#
_cell.length_a   1.000
_cell.length_b   1.000
_cell.length_c   1.000
_cell.angle_alpha   90.00
_cell.angle_beta   90.00
_cell.angle_gamma   90.00
#
_symmetry.space_group_name_H-M   'P 1'
#
loop_
_entity.id
_entity.type
_entity.pdbx_description
1 polymer ?
#
loop_
_entity_poly.entity_id
_entity_poly.type
_entity_poly.pdbx_seq_one_letter_code
_entity_poly.pdbx_strand_id
1 'polypeptide(L)' 'APDTHSPLASAMMRIGIAPTLIGTRGSRPALRISGRRRLSRLVENVGEPPAVAEALSQWPRI' A
#
# COMPACT_ATOMS: atom_id res chain seq x y z
N ALA A 1 -9.86 -9.25 -0.07
CA ALA A 1 -10.70 -8.83 -1.21
C ALA A 1 -9.79 -8.60 -2.42
N PRO A 2 -9.60 -9.58 -3.31
CA PRO A 2 -8.71 -9.46 -4.48
C PRO A 2 -9.16 -8.42 -5.53
N ASP A 3 -10.46 -8.19 -5.60
CA ASP A 3 -11.16 -7.23 -6.44
C ASP A 3 -10.81 -5.76 -6.14
N THR A 4 -10.34 -5.46 -4.92
CA THR A 4 -10.00 -4.09 -4.53
C THR A 4 -8.64 -3.61 -5.06
N HIS A 5 -7.78 -4.50 -5.56
CA HIS A 5 -6.42 -4.14 -5.96
C HIS A 5 -6.38 -3.18 -7.16
N SER A 6 -7.22 -3.40 -8.17
CA SER A 6 -7.28 -2.51 -9.34
C SER A 6 -7.77 -1.10 -8.98
N PRO A 7 -8.94 -0.91 -8.33
CA PRO A 7 -9.40 0.42 -7.95
C PRO A 7 -8.46 1.11 -6.95
N LEU A 8 -7.82 0.36 -6.05
CA LEU A 8 -6.80 0.90 -5.14
C LEU A 8 -5.57 1.39 -5.91
N ALA A 9 -5.06 0.62 -6.87
CA ALA A 9 -3.93 1.04 -7.69
C ALA A 9 -4.21 2.35 -8.44
N SER A 10 -5.41 2.48 -9.02
CA SER A 10 -5.83 3.72 -9.69
C SER A 10 -5.91 4.90 -8.72
N ALA A 11 -6.42 4.70 -7.50
CA ALA A 11 -6.44 5.75 -6.47
C ALA A 11 -5.04 6.19 -6.06
N MET A 12 -4.12 5.23 -5.88
CA MET A 12 -2.73 5.51 -5.53
C MET A 12 -2.01 6.35 -6.59
N MET A 13 -2.23 6.04 -7.88
CA MET A 13 -1.67 6.83 -8.98
C MET A 13 -2.14 8.28 -8.94
N ARG A 14 -3.42 8.53 -8.61
CA ARG A 14 -3.98 9.90 -8.51
C ARG A 14 -3.36 10.72 -7.39
N ILE A 15 -2.91 10.08 -6.30
CA ILE A 15 -2.21 10.75 -5.19
C ILE A 15 -0.69 10.76 -5.35
N GLY A 16 -0.17 10.37 -6.52
CA GLY A 16 1.26 10.43 -6.83
C GLY A 16 2.10 9.29 -6.25
N ILE A 17 1.46 8.16 -5.88
CA ILE A 17 2.15 6.94 -5.46
C ILE A 17 1.96 5.88 -6.54
N ALA A 18 3.03 5.45 -7.19
CA ALA A 18 2.94 4.39 -8.20
C ALA A 18 3.19 3.01 -7.57
N PRO A 19 2.16 2.18 -7.31
CA PRO A 19 2.35 0.81 -6.86
C PRO A 19 2.71 -0.12 -8.03
N THR A 20 3.27 -1.28 -7.70
CA THR A 20 3.45 -2.39 -8.65
C THR A 20 2.46 -3.50 -8.31
N LEU A 21 1.62 -3.89 -9.26
CA LEU A 21 0.78 -5.08 -9.11
C LEU A 21 1.66 -6.34 -9.23
N ILE A 22 1.59 -7.21 -8.23
CA ILE A 22 2.35 -8.47 -8.16
C ILE A 22 1.39 -9.65 -7.98
N GLY A 23 1.88 -10.87 -8.21
CA GLY A 23 1.09 -12.08 -7.97
C GLY A 23 -0.08 -12.30 -8.95
N THR A 24 -0.12 -11.55 -10.05
CA THR A 24 -1.22 -11.60 -11.05
C THR A 24 -1.37 -12.94 -11.76
N ARG A 25 -0.31 -13.74 -11.78
CA ARG A 25 -0.30 -15.10 -12.35
C ARG A 25 -0.71 -16.19 -11.35
N GLY A 26 -1.01 -15.85 -10.10
CA GLY A 26 -1.42 -16.78 -9.04
C GLY A 26 -2.70 -16.34 -8.34
N SER A 27 -3.10 -17.06 -7.29
CA SER A 27 -4.36 -16.83 -6.55
C SER A 27 -4.33 -15.63 -5.59
N ARG A 28 -3.20 -14.91 -5.50
CA ARG A 28 -2.98 -13.87 -4.48
C ARG A 28 -2.38 -12.60 -5.12
N PRO A 29 -3.18 -11.83 -5.88
CA PRO A 29 -2.74 -10.52 -6.34
C PRO A 29 -2.48 -9.60 -5.14
N ALA A 30 -1.49 -8.70 -5.28
CA ALA A 30 -1.16 -7.71 -4.28
C ALA A 30 -0.55 -6.45 -4.91
N LEU A 31 -0.56 -5.33 -4.18
CA LEU A 31 0.15 -4.12 -4.57
C LEU A 31 1.43 -4.00 -3.73
N ARG A 32 2.56 -3.81 -4.41
CA ARG A 32 3.84 -3.53 -3.78
C ARG A 32 4.16 -2.04 -3.88
N ILE A 33 4.54 -1.45 -2.75
CA ILE A 33 5.03 -0.08 -2.64
C ILE A 33 6.45 -0.16 -2.11
N SER A 34 7.39 0.51 -2.78
CA SER A 34 8.81 0.45 -2.42
C SER A 34 9.47 1.80 -2.63
N GLY A 35 10.57 2.02 -1.92
CA GLY A 35 11.33 3.26 -1.95
C GLY A 35 10.83 4.31 -0.95
N ARG A 36 11.78 4.98 -0.30
CA ARG A 36 11.53 5.90 0.82
C ARG A 36 10.51 6.99 0.52
N ARG A 37 10.61 7.65 -0.64
CA ARG A 37 9.68 8.73 -1.03
C ARG A 37 8.23 8.25 -1.15
N ARG A 38 8.00 7.05 -1.72
CA ARG A 38 6.65 6.50 -1.91
C ARG A 38 6.06 6.03 -0.59
N LEU A 39 6.88 5.45 0.29
CA LEU A 39 6.45 5.07 1.65
C LEU A 39 6.13 6.30 2.51
N SER A 40 6.93 7.37 2.42
CA SER A 40 6.63 8.67 3.07
C SER A 40 5.26 9.21 2.69
N ARG A 41 4.99 9.28 1.39
CA ARG A 41 3.69 9.72 0.88
C ARG A 41 2.54 8.83 1.34
N LEU A 42 2.76 7.52 1.45
CA LEU A 42 1.73 6.60 1.93
C LEU A 42 1.37 6.90 3.39
N VAL A 43 2.37 7.03 4.26
CA VAL A 43 2.16 7.38 5.68
C VAL A 43 1.52 8.76 5.82
N GLU A 44 1.95 9.75 5.05
CA GLU A 44 1.33 11.08 5.03
C GLU A 44 -0.17 11.06 4.67
N ASN A 45 -0.60 10.15 3.78
CA ASN A 45 -2.00 10.06 3.35
C ASN A 45 -2.86 9.17 4.26
N VAL A 46 -2.30 8.10 4.83
CA VAL A 46 -3.05 7.13 5.66
C VAL A 46 -3.03 7.55 7.14
N GLY A 47 -1.97 8.21 7.58
CA GLY A 47 -1.73 8.60 8.95
C GLY A 47 -0.99 7.55 9.77
N GLU A 48 -1.07 7.73 11.09
CA GLU A 48 -0.44 6.86 12.08
C GLU A 48 -1.10 5.48 12.13
N PRO A 49 -0.36 4.43 12.56
CA PRO A 49 -0.96 3.12 12.78
C PRO A 49 -2.08 3.20 13.83
N PRO A 50 -3.14 2.37 13.67
CA PRO A 50 -4.12 2.17 14.72
C PRO A 50 -3.46 1.78 16.05
N ALA A 51 -4.07 2.15 17.18
CA ALA A 51 -3.54 1.90 18.53
C ALA A 51 -3.58 0.42 18.99
N VAL A 52 -3.55 -0.52 18.05
CA VAL A 52 -3.44 -1.96 18.32
C VAL A 52 -2.00 -2.40 18.11
N ALA A 53 -1.47 -3.23 19.02
CA ALA A 53 -0.06 -3.57 19.06
C ALA A 53 0.42 -4.23 17.74
N GLU A 54 -0.45 -5.02 17.11
CA GLU A 54 -0.17 -5.73 15.88
C GLU A 54 0.01 -4.76 14.70
N ALA A 55 -0.67 -3.61 14.71
CA ALA A 55 -0.58 -2.64 13.62
C ALA A 55 0.84 -2.09 13.45
N LEU A 56 1.57 -1.87 14.55
CA LEU A 56 2.98 -1.41 14.51
C LEU A 56 3.91 -2.38 13.78
N SER A 57 3.57 -3.67 13.76
CA SER A 57 4.34 -4.68 13.03
C SER A 57 4.05 -4.69 11.53
N GLN A 58 2.86 -4.23 11.12
CA GLN A 58 2.39 -4.25 9.73
C GLN A 58 2.44 -2.86 9.06
N TRP A 59 2.58 -1.78 9.83
CA TRP A 59 2.62 -0.43 9.30
C TRP A 59 3.96 -0.14 8.62
N PRO A 60 3.97 0.59 7.49
CA PRO A 60 5.19 1.03 6.86
C PRO A 60 6.03 1.90 7.81
N ARG A 61 7.31 1.56 7.93
CA ARG A 61 8.35 2.35 8.62
C ARG A 61 9.23 3.01 7.54
N ILE A 62 9.54 4.29 7.70
CA ILE A 62 10.28 5.10 6.70
C ILE A 62 11.63 5.50 7.25
#